data_AF-A0A3Q9UZR9-F1
#
_entry.id   AF-A0A3Q9UZR9-F1
#
_cell.length_a   1.000
_cell.length_b   1.000
_cell.length_c   1.000
_cell.angle_alpha   90.00
_cell.angle_beta   90.00
_cell.angle_gamma   90.00
#
_symmetry.space_group_name_H-M   'P 1'
#
loop_
_entity.id
_entity.type
_entity.pdbx_description
1 polymer ?
#
loop_
_entity_poly.entity_id
_entity_poly.type
_entity_poly.pdbx_seq_one_letter_code
_entity_poly.pdbx_strand_id
1 'polypeptide(L)'
;MNPGSDDVVTGAAAKVARRHGWSDDWLNFAVEQTGSVPTLGERVVEWETVYDRAGVVIQVASADALLAMKLRANRPGRDTNDIRQLLSLCEVGTLEAAEDLFESFYPGDALADRAVAIVTRILEAGLPEKPPSPGPILL
;
A
#
# COMPACT_ATOMS: atom_id res chain seq x y z
N MET A 1 24.43 12.49 -7.50
CA MET A 1 23.20 12.46 -8.30
C MET A 1 22.31 13.57 -7.74
N ASN A 2 21.84 14.52 -8.54
CA ASN A 2 20.87 15.53 -8.09
C ASN A 2 19.48 14.96 -8.40
N PRO A 3 18.66 14.56 -7.41
CA PRO A 3 17.43 13.81 -7.66
C PRO A 3 16.37 14.55 -8.51
N GLY A 4 16.58 15.84 -8.81
CA GLY A 4 15.52 16.70 -9.35
C GLY A 4 14.53 17.07 -8.25
N SER A 5 13.82 18.19 -8.40
CA SER A 5 12.74 18.53 -7.48
C SER A 5 11.45 17.78 -7.84
N ASP A 6 10.53 17.65 -6.89
CA ASP A 6 9.20 17.08 -7.08
C ASP A 6 8.47 17.69 -8.28
N ASP A 7 8.64 18.99 -8.53
CA ASP A 7 8.09 19.70 -9.69
C ASP A 7 8.60 19.14 -11.03
N VAL A 8 9.89 18.82 -11.11
CA VAL A 8 10.51 18.27 -12.32
C VAL A 8 9.96 16.86 -12.58
N VAL A 9 9.85 16.04 -11.53
CA VAL A 9 9.32 14.68 -11.62
C VAL A 9 7.84 14.70 -12.01
N THR A 10 7.03 15.54 -11.37
CA THR A 10 5.61 15.72 -11.67
C THR A 10 5.40 16.20 -13.11
N GLY A 11 6.22 17.16 -13.58
CA GLY A 11 6.19 17.62 -14.96
C GLY A 11 6.53 16.54 -15.99
N ALA A 12 7.45 15.63 -15.67
CA ALA A 12 7.76 14.47 -16.49
C ALA A 12 6.62 13.44 -16.48
N ALA A 13 6.05 13.14 -15.31
CA ALA A 13 4.93 12.22 -15.14
C ALA A 13 3.69 12.65 -15.93
N ALA A 14 3.35 13.95 -15.94
CA ALA A 14 2.22 14.46 -16.70
C ALA A 14 2.41 14.33 -18.23
N LYS A 15 3.65 14.44 -18.73
CA LYS A 15 3.95 14.18 -20.15
C LYS A 15 3.72 12.72 -20.53
N VAL A 16 4.05 11.79 -19.63
CA VAL A 16 3.76 10.37 -19.79
C VAL A 16 2.24 10.13 -19.74
N ALA A 17 1.55 10.72 -18.77
CA ALA A 17 0.11 10.59 -18.59
C ALA A 17 -0.66 10.92 -19.88
N ARG A 18 -0.38 12.10 -20.46
CA ARG A 18 -1.01 12.54 -21.71
C ARG A 18 -0.75 11.61 -22.89
N ARG A 19 0.43 11.00 -22.99
CA ARG A 19 0.75 10.04 -24.05
C ARG A 19 -0.08 8.76 -23.94
N HIS A 20 -0.41 8.36 -22.72
CA HIS A 20 -1.13 7.11 -22.43
C HIS A 20 -2.60 7.30 -22.08
N GLY A 21 -3.11 8.55 -22.08
CA GLY A 21 -4.48 8.86 -21.69
C GLY A 21 -4.75 8.60 -20.20
N TRP A 22 -3.71 8.66 -19.36
CA TRP A 22 -3.85 8.49 -17.91
C TRP A 22 -4.17 9.82 -17.22
N SER A 23 -4.62 9.75 -15.97
CA SER A 23 -4.78 10.93 -15.13
C SER A 23 -3.44 11.62 -14.90
N ASP A 24 -3.41 12.95 -14.87
CA ASP A 24 -2.17 13.72 -14.66
C ASP A 24 -1.54 13.50 -13.27
N ASP A 25 -2.30 13.00 -12.30
CA ASP A 25 -1.88 12.68 -10.93
C ASP A 25 -1.54 11.20 -10.70
N TRP A 26 -1.40 10.39 -11.76
CA TRP A 26 -1.10 8.94 -11.66
C TRP A 26 0.19 8.62 -10.89
N LEU A 27 1.14 9.56 -10.87
CA LEU A 27 2.34 9.54 -10.04
C LEU A 27 2.40 10.87 -9.28
N ASN A 28 2.42 10.79 -7.95
CA ASN A 28 2.38 11.97 -7.07
C ASN A 28 3.07 11.69 -5.73
N PHE A 29 3.27 12.76 -4.96
CA PHE A 29 3.90 12.74 -3.63
C PHE A 29 2.87 12.92 -2.50
N ALA A 30 1.58 12.68 -2.75
CA ALA A 30 0.51 12.98 -1.79
C ALA A 30 0.64 12.17 -0.50
N VAL A 31 1.23 10.97 -0.56
CA VAL A 31 1.41 10.09 0.60
C VAL A 31 2.35 10.67 1.66
N GLU A 32 3.30 11.53 1.25
CA GLU A 32 4.24 12.20 2.15
C GLU A 32 3.53 13.28 2.99
N GLN A 33 2.48 13.88 2.43
CA GLN A 33 1.74 14.96 3.06
C GLN A 33 0.67 14.44 4.03
N THR A 34 0.28 13.17 3.93
CA THR A 34 -0.81 12.58 4.72
C THR A 34 -0.33 11.80 5.94
N GLY A 35 0.98 11.70 6.17
CA GLY A 35 1.55 10.93 7.28
C GLY A 35 1.10 9.46 7.29
N SER A 36 0.76 8.93 6.11
CA SER A 36 0.13 7.60 5.99
C SER A 36 1.13 6.46 5.99
N VAL A 37 2.41 6.75 5.72
CA VAL A 37 3.49 5.76 5.85
C VAL A 37 3.84 5.62 7.34
N PRO A 38 3.79 4.40 7.91
CA PRO A 38 4.18 4.17 9.29
C PRO A 38 5.68 4.41 9.49
N THR A 39 6.03 5.26 10.46
CA THR A 39 7.42 5.63 10.78
C THR A 39 7.78 5.41 12.26
N LEU A 40 6.81 5.12 13.11
CA LEU A 40 6.95 5.01 14.56
C LEU A 40 6.53 3.64 15.13
N GLY A 41 6.13 2.70 14.26
CA GLY A 41 5.70 1.35 14.63
C GLY A 41 6.82 0.45 15.13
N GLU A 42 6.45 -0.62 15.83
CA GLU A 42 7.39 -1.72 16.14
C GLU A 42 7.92 -2.35 14.86
N ARG A 43 7.06 -2.43 13.83
CA ARG A 43 7.45 -2.84 12.48
C ARG A 43 7.73 -1.61 11.62
N VAL A 44 8.92 -1.59 11.03
CA VAL A 44 9.31 -0.61 10.01
C VAL A 44 8.79 -1.08 8.66
N VAL A 45 8.39 -0.15 7.79
CA VAL A 45 8.03 -0.50 6.41
C VAL A 45 9.25 -1.04 5.69
N GLU A 46 9.19 -2.32 5.32
CA GLU A 46 10.17 -2.94 4.44
C GLU A 46 9.84 -2.61 2.99
N TRP A 47 10.88 -2.29 2.22
CA TRP A 47 10.75 -1.92 0.81
C TRP A 47 11.49 -2.93 -0.06
N GLU A 48 10.77 -3.50 -1.01
CA GLU A 48 11.32 -4.41 -2.01
C GLU A 48 11.55 -3.65 -3.32
N THR A 49 12.78 -3.65 -3.81
CA THR A 49 13.13 -3.02 -5.09
C THR A 49 12.68 -3.91 -6.24
N VAL A 50 11.73 -3.41 -7.05
CA VAL A 50 11.20 -4.11 -8.25
C VAL A 50 11.85 -3.63 -9.55
N TYR A 51 12.53 -2.49 -9.52
CA TYR A 51 13.25 -1.93 -10.65
C TYR A 51 14.36 -1.01 -10.15
N ASP A 52 15.58 -1.14 -10.67
CA ASP A 52 16.70 -0.23 -10.40
C ASP A 52 17.58 -0.10 -11.64
N ARG A 53 17.28 0.89 -12.48
CA ARG A 53 18.08 1.16 -13.70
C ARG A 53 18.06 2.63 -14.05
N ALA A 54 19.16 3.11 -14.64
CA ALA A 54 19.30 4.46 -15.16
C ALA A 54 18.98 5.58 -14.14
N GLY A 55 19.27 5.33 -12.85
CA GLY A 55 19.00 6.28 -11.77
C GLY A 55 17.53 6.36 -11.35
N VAL A 56 16.68 5.43 -11.81
CA VAL A 56 15.29 5.29 -11.37
C VAL A 56 15.17 4.01 -10.56
N VAL A 57 14.74 4.15 -9.31
CA VAL A 57 14.43 3.04 -8.41
C VAL A 57 12.93 3.00 -8.19
N ILE A 58 12.31 1.84 -8.39
CA ILE A 58 10.91 1.59 -8.04
C ILE A 58 10.92 0.54 -6.93
N GLN A 59 10.28 0.88 -5.82
CA GLN A 59 10.14 0.01 -4.67
C GLN A 59 8.68 -0.18 -4.33
N VAL A 60 8.36 -1.33 -3.76
CA VAL A 60 7.03 -1.67 -3.27
C VAL A 60 7.16 -2.01 -1.80
N ALA A 61 6.27 -1.46 -0.97
CA ALA A 61 6.21 -1.82 0.43
C ALA A 61 5.82 -3.29 0.60
N SER A 62 6.30 -3.93 1.66
CA SER A 62 5.89 -5.29 2.02
C SER A 62 4.36 -5.42 2.13
N ALA A 63 3.84 -6.62 1.86
CA ALA A 63 2.39 -6.85 1.80
C ALA A 63 1.67 -6.49 3.11
N ASP A 64 2.31 -6.73 4.26
CA ASP A 64 1.78 -6.37 5.58
C ASP A 64 1.75 -4.86 5.81
N ALA A 65 2.77 -4.12 5.39
CA ALA A 65 2.79 -2.67 5.43
C ALA A 65 1.71 -2.08 4.51
N LEU A 66 1.55 -2.63 3.30
CA LEU A 66 0.47 -2.26 2.39
C LEU A 66 -0.91 -2.55 3.01
N LEU A 67 -1.08 -3.68 3.70
CA LEU A 67 -2.33 -3.99 4.40
C LEU A 67 -2.63 -2.94 5.47
N ALA A 68 -1.67 -2.63 6.34
CA ALA A 68 -1.81 -1.61 7.38
C ALA A 68 -2.18 -0.24 6.78
N MET A 69 -1.48 0.19 5.73
CA MET A 69 -1.75 1.46 5.04
C MET A 69 -3.14 1.49 4.39
N LYS A 70 -3.60 0.36 3.83
CA LYS A 70 -4.94 0.24 3.24
C LYS A 70 -6.04 0.27 4.30
N LEU A 71 -5.82 -0.37 5.43
CA LEU A 71 -6.70 -0.31 6.60
C LEU A 71 -6.81 1.11 7.16
N ARG A 72 -5.67 1.84 7.22
CA ARG A 72 -5.64 3.24 7.63
C ARG A 72 -6.40 4.15 6.67
N ALA A 73 -6.18 3.99 5.37
CA ALA A 73 -6.77 4.85 4.34
C ALA A 73 -8.27 4.59 4.15
N ASN A 74 -8.68 3.32 4.11
CA ASN A 74 -10.06 2.85 4.01
C ASN A 74 -10.97 3.69 3.08
N ARG A 75 -10.52 3.95 1.85
CA ARG A 75 -11.25 4.79 0.91
C ARG A 75 -12.42 3.99 0.30
N PRO A 76 -13.66 4.50 0.36
CA PRO A 76 -14.84 3.82 -0.18
C PRO A 76 -14.68 3.44 -1.66
N GLY A 77 -15.02 2.20 -1.99
CA GLY A 77 -14.99 1.68 -3.37
C GLY A 77 -13.58 1.44 -3.95
N ARG A 78 -12.52 1.85 -3.25
CA ARG A 78 -11.14 1.74 -3.71
C ARG A 78 -10.36 0.67 -2.96
N ASP A 79 -10.32 0.76 -1.63
CA ASP A 79 -9.39 -0.08 -0.85
C ASP A 79 -10.01 -1.44 -0.46
N THR A 80 -11.32 -1.66 -0.61
CA THR A 80 -11.99 -2.91 -0.18
C THR A 80 -11.43 -4.16 -0.87
N ASN A 81 -11.17 -4.11 -2.18
CA ASN A 81 -10.62 -5.27 -2.89
C ASN A 81 -9.15 -5.50 -2.51
N ASP A 82 -8.38 -4.43 -2.37
CA ASP A 82 -6.98 -4.51 -1.96
C ASP A 82 -6.86 -5.13 -0.56
N ILE A 83 -7.67 -4.67 0.41
CA ILE A 83 -7.73 -5.24 1.76
C ILE A 83 -8.06 -6.74 1.69
N ARG A 84 -9.03 -7.15 0.87
CA ARG A 84 -9.39 -8.57 0.72
C ARG A 84 -8.21 -9.42 0.23
N GLN A 85 -7.50 -8.95 -0.79
CA GLN A 85 -6.35 -9.67 -1.34
C GLN A 85 -5.18 -9.70 -0.36
N LEU A 86 -4.93 -8.57 0.32
CA LEU A 86 -3.84 -8.42 1.28
C LEU A 86 -4.06 -9.25 2.55
N LEU A 87 -5.30 -9.36 3.06
CA LEU A 87 -5.62 -10.28 4.16
C LEU A 87 -5.26 -11.73 3.81
N SER A 88 -5.53 -12.17 2.58
CA SER A 88 -5.14 -13.51 2.10
C SER A 88 -3.62 -13.65 1.94
N LEU A 89 -2.97 -12.66 1.33
CA LEU A 89 -1.51 -12.64 1.14
C LEU A 89 -0.72 -12.69 2.45
N CYS A 90 -1.20 -11.96 3.46
CA CYS A 90 -0.62 -11.85 4.79
C CYS A 90 -1.11 -12.94 5.76
N GLU A 91 -1.99 -13.83 5.32
CA GLU A 91 -2.54 -14.93 6.14
C GLU A 91 -3.28 -14.45 7.40
N VAL A 92 -3.93 -13.28 7.30
CA VAL A 92 -4.70 -12.65 8.37
C VAL A 92 -6.15 -13.12 8.29
N GLY A 93 -6.47 -14.16 9.07
CA GLY A 93 -7.78 -14.85 9.04
C GLY A 93 -8.80 -14.40 10.08
N THR A 94 -8.46 -13.46 10.97
CA THR A 94 -9.34 -12.97 12.04
C THR A 94 -9.30 -11.46 12.14
N LEU A 95 -10.35 -10.85 12.73
CA LEU A 95 -10.38 -9.42 12.99
C LEU A 95 -9.27 -9.02 13.99
N GLU A 96 -9.08 -9.80 15.05
CA GLU A 96 -8.03 -9.60 16.05
C GLU A 96 -6.63 -9.58 15.41
N ALA A 97 -6.33 -10.53 14.51
CA ALA A 97 -5.05 -10.54 13.80
C ALA A 97 -4.87 -9.32 12.87
N ALA A 98 -5.96 -8.78 12.33
CA ALA A 98 -5.91 -7.55 11.53
C ALA A 98 -5.65 -6.30 12.40
N GLU A 99 -6.22 -6.26 13.61
CA GLU A 99 -5.98 -5.23 14.61
C GLU A 99 -4.54 -5.28 15.12
N ASP A 100 -4.03 -6.47 15.47
CA ASP A 100 -2.65 -6.68 15.90
C ASP A 100 -1.64 -6.24 14.82
N LEU A 101 -1.89 -6.62 13.56
CA LEU A 101 -1.04 -6.20 12.45
C LEU A 101 -1.07 -4.68 12.28
N PHE A 102 -2.24 -4.06 12.36
CA PHE A 102 -2.39 -2.62 12.23
C PHE A 102 -1.64 -1.86 13.33
N GLU A 103 -1.84 -2.25 14.58
CA GLU A 103 -1.19 -1.67 15.76
C GLU A 103 0.33 -1.81 15.68
N SER A 104 0.85 -2.92 15.14
CA SER A 104 2.31 -3.12 14.97
C SER A 104 2.98 -2.07 14.07
N PHE A 105 2.22 -1.44 13.16
CA PHE A 105 2.68 -0.35 12.30
C PHE A 105 2.26 1.03 12.82
N TYR A 106 1.14 1.14 13.54
CA TYR A 106 0.60 2.38 14.08
C TYR A 106 0.28 2.25 15.59
N PRO A 107 1.29 2.29 16.48
CA PRO A 107 1.07 2.05 17.90
C PRO A 107 0.18 3.12 18.54
N GLY A 108 -0.81 2.66 19.30
CA GLY A 108 -1.82 3.48 19.97
C GLY A 108 -3.00 3.85 19.08
N ASP A 109 -3.02 3.45 17.81
CA ASP A 109 -4.13 3.72 16.89
C ASP A 109 -5.03 2.48 16.77
N ALA A 110 -6.34 2.68 16.89
CA ALA A 110 -7.32 1.62 16.61
C ALA A 110 -7.80 1.68 15.16
N LEU A 111 -8.26 0.54 14.63
CA LEU A 111 -9.02 0.51 13.38
C LEU A 111 -10.28 1.36 13.50
N ALA A 112 -10.54 2.20 12.51
CA ALA A 112 -11.81 2.91 12.41
C ALA A 112 -12.99 1.91 12.27
N ASP A 113 -14.16 2.22 12.81
CA ASP A 113 -15.37 1.37 12.75
C ASP A 113 -15.69 0.84 11.34
N ARG A 114 -15.44 1.68 10.33
CA ARG A 114 -15.61 1.29 8.93
C ARG A 114 -14.63 0.20 8.51
N ALA A 115 -13.39 0.26 8.96
CA ALA A 115 -12.35 -0.72 8.64
C ALA A 115 -12.71 -2.06 9.27
N VAL A 116 -13.11 -2.04 10.54
CA VAL A 116 -13.68 -3.18 11.26
C VAL A 116 -14.81 -3.81 10.45
N ALA A 117 -15.83 -3.03 10.06
CA ALA A 117 -16.97 -3.54 9.30
C ALA A 117 -16.58 -4.17 7.95
N ILE A 118 -15.60 -3.60 7.24
CA ILE A 118 -15.11 -4.14 5.97
C ILE A 118 -14.36 -5.45 6.19
N VAL A 119 -13.45 -5.50 7.17
CA VAL A 119 -12.67 -6.69 7.50
C VAL A 119 -13.61 -7.83 7.93
N THR A 120 -14.52 -7.57 8.85
CA THR A 120 -15.53 -8.55 9.29
C THR A 120 -16.30 -9.11 8.10
N ARG A 121 -16.84 -8.24 7.23
CA ARG A 121 -17.60 -8.68 6.04
C ARG A 121 -16.75 -9.50 5.07
N ILE A 122 -15.47 -9.16 4.90
CA ILE A 122 -14.55 -9.93 4.05
C ILE A 122 -14.34 -11.33 4.64
N LEU A 123 -14.05 -11.41 5.95
CA LEU A 123 -13.79 -12.67 6.64
C LEU A 123 -15.02 -13.58 6.67
N GLU A 124 -16.21 -13.04 6.93
CA GLU A 124 -17.49 -13.78 6.89
C GLU A 124 -17.79 -14.35 5.48
N ALA A 125 -17.39 -13.64 4.43
CA ALA A 125 -17.53 -14.10 3.05
C ALA A 125 -16.46 -15.12 2.63
N GLY A 126 -15.44 -15.35 3.47
CA GLY A 126 -14.27 -16.15 3.17
C GLY A 126 -13.17 -15.35 2.46
N LEU A 127 -11.93 -15.67 2.80
CA LEU A 127 -10.76 -15.12 2.10
C LEU A 127 -10.62 -15.77 0.72
N PRO A 128 -10.18 -14.99 -0.29
CA PRO A 128 -9.85 -15.55 -1.59
C PRO A 128 -8.63 -16.46 -1.49
N GLU A 129 -8.47 -17.34 -2.48
CA GLU A 129 -7.23 -18.09 -2.65
C GLU A 129 -6.04 -17.12 -2.77
N LYS A 130 -4.94 -17.46 -2.11
CA LYS A 130 -3.72 -16.66 -2.14
C LYS A 130 -3.23 -16.59 -3.59
N PRO A 131 -3.06 -15.39 -4.16
CA PRO A 131 -2.60 -15.27 -5.53
C PRO A 131 -1.19 -15.88 -5.66
N PRO A 132 -0.90 -16.61 -6.74
CA PRO A 132 0.43 -17.18 -6.94
C PRO A 132 1.45 -16.05 -7.09
N SER A 133 2.65 -16.28 -6.55
CA SER A 133 3.77 -15.35 -6.75
C SER A 133 4.08 -15.23 -8.25
N PRO A 134 4.33 -14.01 -8.77
CA PRO A 134 4.79 -13.82 -10.15
C PRO A 134 6.23 -14.34 -10.38
N GLY A 135 6.89 -14.85 -9.34
CA GLY A 135 8.28 -15.29 -9.38
C GLY A 135 9.25 -14.22 -8.83
N PRO A 136 10.56 -14.52 -8.81
CA PRO A 136 11.56 -13.60 -8.29
C PRO A 136 11.70 -12.36 -9.19
N ILE A 137 12.01 -11.22 -8.57
CA ILE A 137 12.36 -10.00 -9.30
C ILE A 137 13.74 -10.18 -9.92
N LEU A 138 13.83 -9.97 -11.24
CA LEU A 138 15.10 -9.97 -11.98
C LEU A 138 15.49 -8.52 -12.27
N LEU A 139 16.43 -7.98 -11.48
CA LEU A 139 16.91 -6.59 -11.59
C LEU A 139 17.99 -6.41 -12.67
#